data_AF-A0A1A2UFE6-F1
#
_entry.id   AF-A0A1A2UFE6-F1
#
_cell.length_a   1.000
_cell.length_b   1.000
_cell.length_c   1.000
_cell.angle_alpha   90.00
_cell.angle_beta   90.00
_cell.angle_gamma   90.00
#
_symmetry.space_group_name_H-M   'P 1'
#
loop_
_entity.id
_entity.type
_entity.pdbx_description
1 polymer ?
#
loop_
_entity_poly.entity_id
_entity_poly.type
_entity_poly.pdbx_seq_one_letter_code
_entity_poly.pdbx_strand_id
1 'polypeptide(L)' 'MRLTEFNERVVLRFGAAYGSSVLADHVLTGFDGRTAAQAIEDGVEPRDVWRALCVDFDVPRDQW' A
#
# COMPACT_ATOMS: atom_id res chain seq x y z
N MET A 1 -8.09 1.34 -8.75
CA MET A 1 -8.82 1.92 -7.61
C MET A 1 -8.40 3.37 -7.52
N ARG A 2 -9.23 4.28 -6.97
CA ARG A 2 -8.79 5.68 -6.85
C ARG A 2 -7.77 5.82 -5.73
N LEU A 3 -6.92 6.85 -5.81
CA LEU A 3 -5.91 7.15 -4.78
C LEU A 3 -6.55 7.40 -3.41
N THR A 4 -7.72 8.06 -3.36
CA THR A 4 -8.46 8.26 -2.10
C THR A 4 -8.89 6.94 -1.47
N GLU A 5 -9.48 6.03 -2.26
CA GLU A 5 -9.89 4.70 -1.77
C GLU A 5 -8.68 3.89 -1.26
N PHE A 6 -7.52 4.03 -1.92
CA PHE A 6 -6.28 3.41 -1.48
C PHE A 6 -5.87 3.88 -0.09
N ASN A 7 -5.80 5.21 0.10
CA ASN A 7 -5.46 5.80 1.39
C ASN A 7 -6.45 5.39 2.48
N GLU A 8 -7.75 5.37 2.18
CA GLU A 8 -8.78 4.89 3.11
C GLU A 8 -8.54 3.45 3.53
N ARG A 9 -8.22 2.55 2.59
CA ARG A 9 -7.92 1.14 2.91
C ARG A 9 -6.67 0.99 3.77
N VAL A 10 -5.62 1.75 3.49
CA VAL A 10 -4.41 1.77 4.32
C VAL A 10 -4.75 2.20 5.74
N VAL A 11 -5.52 3.28 5.90
CA VAL A 11 -5.94 3.77 7.22
C VAL A 11 -6.84 2.76 7.93
N LEU A 12 -7.78 2.12 7.23
CA LEU A 12 -8.66 1.11 7.81
C LEU A 12 -7.89 -0.12 8.31
N ARG A 13 -6.85 -0.54 7.57
CA ARG A 13 -6.07 -1.74 7.91
C ARG A 13 -5.02 -1.49 8.97
N PHE A 14 -4.29 -0.38 8.85
CA PHE A 14 -3.08 -0.11 9.63
C PHE A 14 -3.28 1.01 10.66
N GLY A 15 -4.41 1.74 10.59
CA GLY A 15 -4.63 2.96 11.35
C GLY A 15 -3.95 4.17 10.70
N ALA A 16 -4.36 5.38 11.09
CA ALA A 16 -3.86 6.62 10.47
C ALA A 16 -2.36 6.82 10.67
N ALA A 17 -1.87 6.69 11.91
CA ALA A 17 -0.46 6.96 12.24
C ALA A 17 0.49 5.91 11.65
N TYR A 18 0.20 4.62 11.88
CA TYR A 18 1.03 3.54 11.38
C TYR A 18 0.88 3.35 9.86
N GLY A 19 -0.31 3.57 9.31
CA GLY A 19 -0.54 3.56 7.86
C GLY A 19 0.34 4.57 7.11
N SER A 20 0.50 5.79 7.63
CA SER A 20 1.43 6.77 7.02
C SER A 20 2.88 6.27 7.04
N SER A 21 3.32 5.60 8.10
CA SER A 21 4.67 5.02 8.17
C SER A 21 4.83 3.86 7.20
N VAL A 22 3.81 2.98 7.07
CA VAL A 22 3.80 1.91 6.07
C VAL A 22 3.94 2.46 4.66
N LEU A 23 3.25 3.56 4.33
CA LEU A 23 3.37 4.16 3.00
C LEU A 23 4.77 4.70 2.71
N ALA A 24 5.41 5.32 3.70
CA ALA A 24 6.68 6.01 3.55
C ALA A 24 7.89 5.08 3.66
N ASP A 25 7.85 4.10 4.57
CA ASP A 25 9.03 3.37 5.04
C ASP A 25 9.03 1.89 4.63
N HIS A 26 7.86 1.29 4.37
CA HIS A 26 7.79 -0.12 3.98
C HIS A 26 8.12 -0.30 2.50
N VAL A 27 9.20 -1.01 2.22
CA VAL A 27 9.63 -1.38 0.86
C VAL A 27 8.81 -2.57 0.39
N LEU A 28 8.17 -2.44 -0.78
CA LEU A 28 7.29 -3.47 -1.32
C LEU A 28 8.07 -4.59 -2.01
N THR A 29 7.78 -5.83 -1.62
CA THR A 29 8.39 -7.03 -2.25
C THR A 29 7.85 -7.18 -3.67
N GLY A 30 8.58 -6.67 -4.67
CA GLY A 30 8.18 -6.70 -6.09
C GLY A 30 8.19 -5.34 -6.78
N PHE A 31 8.49 -4.25 -6.05
CA PHE A 31 8.60 -2.90 -6.63
C PHE A 31 10.03 -2.38 -6.71
N ASP A 32 11.00 -3.28 -6.92
CA ASP A 32 12.42 -2.93 -7.15
C ASP A 32 13.01 -2.02 -6.06
N GLY A 33 12.69 -2.35 -4.80
CA GLY A 33 13.17 -1.58 -3.64
C GLY A 33 12.39 -0.31 -3.32
N ARG A 34 11.26 -0.04 -4.01
CA ARG A 34 10.43 1.13 -3.75
C ARG A 34 9.41 0.93 -2.64
N THR A 35 9.11 2.00 -1.93
CA THR A 35 8.00 2.07 -0.97
C THR A 35 6.68 2.31 -1.69
N ALA A 36 5.57 2.16 -0.97
CA ALA A 36 4.24 2.40 -1.54
C ALA A 36 4.08 3.85 -2.01
N ALA A 37 4.58 4.83 -1.25
CA ALA A 37 4.56 6.24 -1.66
C ALA A 37 5.35 6.46 -2.96
N GLN A 38 6.57 5.94 -3.05
CA GLN A 38 7.41 6.05 -4.25
C GLN A 38 6.77 5.38 -5.47
N ALA A 39 6.17 4.19 -5.30
CA ALA A 39 5.48 3.50 -6.39
C ALA A 39 4.31 4.34 -6.93
N ILE A 40 3.53 4.98 -6.06
CA ILE A 40 2.44 5.87 -6.47
C ILE A 40 2.98 7.11 -7.22
N GLU A 41 4.05 7.72 -6.72
CA GLU A 41 4.70 8.87 -7.37
C GLU A 41 5.24 8.53 -8.77
N ASP A 42 5.76 7.31 -8.94
CA ASP A 42 6.21 6.78 -10.23
C ASP A 42 5.06 6.39 -11.17
N GLY A 43 3.80 6.62 -10.76
CA GLY A 43 2.61 6.38 -11.58
C GLY A 43 2.11 4.94 -11.57
N VAL A 44 2.53 4.11 -10.61
CA VAL A 44 1.96 2.78 -10.41
C VAL A 44 0.50 2.91 -9.99
N GLU A 45 -0.36 2.07 -10.57
CA GLU A 45 -1.77 1.96 -10.19
C GLU A 45 -1.93 1.68 -8.68
N PRO A 46 -2.71 2.48 -7.92
CA PRO A 46 -2.89 2.28 -6.48
C PRO A 46 -3.42 0.89 -6.10
N ARG A 47 -4.15 0.24 -7.00
CA ARG A 47 -4.65 -1.12 -6.79
C ARG A 47 -3.52 -2.14 -6.72
N ASP A 48 -2.47 -1.97 -7.52
CA ASP A 48 -1.35 -2.89 -7.54
C ASP A 48 -0.42 -2.65 -6.35
N VAL A 49 -0.24 -1.40 -5.95
CA VAL A 49 0.42 -1.03 -4.69
C VAL A 49 -0.31 -1.64 -3.48
N TRP A 50 -1.64 -1.53 -3.43
CA TRP A 50 -2.45 -2.15 -2.38
C TRP A 50 -2.28 -3.67 -2.32
N ARG A 51 -2.30 -4.34 -3.48
CA ARG A 51 -2.09 -5.80 -3.53
C ARG A 51 -0.73 -6.20 -3.01
N ALA A 52 0.33 -5.45 -3.31
CA ALA A 52 1.65 -5.75 -2.79
C ALA A 52 1.72 -5.55 -1.27
N LEU A 53 1.11 -4.48 -0.73
CA LEU A 53 0.95 -4.34 0.72
C LEU A 53 0.18 -5.53 1.31
N CYS A 54 -0.90 -5.96 0.67
CA CYS A 54 -1.65 -7.12 1.13
C CYS A 54 -0.82 -8.42 1.13
N VAL A 55 0.07 -8.60 0.15
CA VAL A 55 1.00 -9.74 0.12
C VAL A 55 2.02 -9.63 1.25
N ASP A 56 2.69 -8.47 1.39
CA ASP A 56 3.77 -8.29 2.35
C ASP A 56 3.30 -8.37 3.82
N PHE A 57 2.05 -7.97 4.08
CA PHE A 57 1.45 -8.00 5.41
C PHE A 57 0.48 -9.17 5.62
N ASP A 58 0.52 -10.18 4.75
CA ASP A 58 -0.33 -11.39 4.81
C ASP A 58 -1.82 -11.07 5.04
N VAL A 59 -2.33 -10.04 4.36
CA VAL A 59 -3.74 -9.65 4.43
C VAL A 59 -4.58 -10.74 3.76
N PRO A 60 -5.66 -11.23 4.41
CA PRO A 60 -6.55 -12.24 3.81
C PRO A 60 -7.17 -11.78 2.48
N ARG A 61 -7.22 -12.67 1.49
CA ARG A 61 -7.65 -12.39 0.09
C ARG A 61 -9.07 -11.84 -0.03
N ASP A 62 -9.94 -12.15 0.92
CA ASP A 62 -11.31 -11.63 1.02
C ASP A 62 -11.37 -10.14 1.43
N GLN A 63 -10.25 -9.57 1.88
CA GLN A 63 -10.13 -8.19 2.35
C GLN A 63 -9.33 -7.29 1.37
N TRP A 64 -9.08 -7.77 0.15
CA TRP A 64 -8.24 -7.09 -0.85
C TRP A 64 -8.94 -6.00 -1.65
#